data_AF-A0A969WKI1-F1
#
_entry.id   AF-A0A969WKI1-F1
#
_cell.length_a   1.000
_cell.length_b   1.000
_cell.length_c   1.000
_cell.angle_alpha   90.00
_cell.angle_beta   90.00
_cell.angle_gamma   90.00
#
_symmetry.space_group_name_H-M   'P 1'
#
loop_
_entity.id
_entity.type
_entity.pdbx_description
1 polymer ?
#
loop_
_entity_poly.entity_id
_entity_poly.type
_entity_poly.pdbx_seq_one_letter_code
_entity_poly.pdbx_strand_id
1 'polypeptide(L)'
;MTFTWQSYGATEATIAVGTSLRFAPWQNVDPSGATTMRLDGAIYRNPIATLTVKNETGETATADVTIEWPCQYSYFFLPEPAACPLGPPTVTDAAQQEFENGRMLWLAVVGGDTAVYRQILVLGNDGRWQLYDDTWSSAEPRDDPSLTPPEGLSQPIRGFGKVWRTHEEVRQKLSWATGSEQGFTSLWQWHTQESIPSIAYVQLVDGRVIELAGDGSGGWSYWESGE
;
A
#
# COMPACT_ATOMS: atom_id res chain seq x y z
N MET A 1 0.80 -22.45 17.75
CA MET A 1 -0.18 -23.29 17.03
C MET A 1 0.31 -24.73 17.03
N THR A 2 -0.57 -25.71 17.19
CA THR A 2 -0.21 -27.14 17.15
C THR A 2 -0.73 -27.77 15.87
N PHE A 3 0.15 -28.43 15.12
CA PHE A 3 -0.18 -29.16 13.90
C PHE A 3 -0.12 -30.66 14.16
N THR A 4 -1.00 -31.42 13.52
CA THR A 4 -1.06 -32.88 13.61
C THR A 4 -1.20 -33.47 12.21
N TRP A 5 -0.43 -34.51 11.89
CA TRP A 5 -0.45 -35.14 10.57
C TRP A 5 -0.12 -36.62 10.63
N GLN A 6 -0.46 -37.31 9.55
CA GLN A 6 -0.14 -38.71 9.32
C GLN A 6 0.27 -38.90 7.87
N SER A 7 1.32 -39.69 7.63
CA SER A 7 1.81 -40.06 6.30
C SER A 7 2.16 -41.55 6.26
N TYR A 8 2.34 -42.09 5.05
CA TYR A 8 2.67 -43.50 4.82
C TYR A 8 3.87 -43.60 3.90
N GLY A 9 4.90 -44.35 4.30
CA GLY A 9 6.11 -44.58 3.50
C GLY A 9 7.08 -43.39 3.41
N ALA A 10 6.83 -42.31 4.15
CA ALA A 10 7.74 -41.18 4.23
C ALA A 10 8.87 -41.42 5.25
N THR A 11 10.06 -40.96 4.91
CA THR A 11 11.25 -41.00 5.76
C THR A 11 11.67 -39.61 6.25
N GLU A 12 11.25 -38.56 5.55
CA GLU A 12 11.51 -37.17 5.90
C GLU A 12 10.20 -36.37 5.83
N ALA A 13 10.06 -35.37 6.70
CA ALA A 13 8.96 -34.44 6.67
C ALA A 13 9.37 -33.04 7.13
N THR A 14 8.78 -32.02 6.51
CA THR A 14 8.96 -30.61 6.85
C THR A 14 7.62 -29.90 6.93
N ILE A 15 7.50 -28.96 7.85
CA ILE A 15 6.37 -28.01 7.87
C ILE A 15 6.95 -26.62 7.66
N ALA A 16 6.38 -25.87 6.71
CA ALA A 16 6.63 -24.46 6.52
C ALA A 16 5.31 -23.70 6.69
N VAL A 17 5.35 -22.51 7.29
CA VAL A 17 4.15 -21.68 7.47
C VAL A 17 4.38 -20.32 6.82
N GLY A 18 3.51 -19.93 5.90
CA GLY A 18 3.56 -18.67 5.15
C GLY A 18 3.18 -17.43 5.97
N THR A 19 3.68 -17.31 7.20
CA THR A 19 3.49 -16.09 8.03
C THR A 19 4.32 -14.92 7.54
N SER A 20 5.28 -15.18 6.65
CA SER A 20 6.17 -14.22 6.03
C SER A 20 6.60 -14.67 4.61
N LEU A 21 6.98 -13.74 3.73
CA LEU A 21 7.46 -14.01 2.36
C LEU A 21 8.92 -14.47 2.32
N ARG A 22 9.81 -13.86 3.12
CA ARG A 22 11.26 -14.12 3.06
C ARG A 22 11.75 -15.16 4.05
N PHE A 23 11.17 -15.19 5.24
CA PHE A 23 11.64 -16.02 6.35
C PHE A 23 10.48 -16.77 7.00
N ALA A 24 9.70 -17.45 6.15
CA ALA A 24 8.63 -18.32 6.60
C ALA A 24 9.18 -19.31 7.63
N PRO A 25 8.65 -19.36 8.87
CA PRO A 25 9.10 -20.32 9.86
C PRO A 25 8.87 -21.72 9.33
N TRP A 26 9.93 -22.52 9.34
CA TRP A 26 9.89 -23.91 8.93
C TRP A 26 10.68 -24.77 9.90
N GLN A 27 10.33 -26.04 9.96
CA GLN A 27 11.02 -27.03 10.78
C GLN A 27 10.94 -28.41 10.17
N ASN A 28 11.98 -29.21 10.40
CA ASN A 28 11.92 -30.65 10.19
C ASN A 28 11.03 -31.27 11.27
N VAL A 29 10.21 -32.23 10.87
CA VAL A 29 9.29 -32.94 11.76
C VAL A 29 9.33 -34.44 11.48
N ASP A 30 8.80 -35.24 12.40
CA ASP A 30 8.68 -36.67 12.16
C ASP A 30 7.69 -36.95 11.00
N PRO A 31 7.85 -38.04 10.23
CA PRO A 31 6.97 -38.37 9.11
C PRO A 31 5.48 -38.41 9.49
N SER A 32 5.16 -38.77 10.74
CA SER A 32 3.81 -38.71 11.30
C SER A 32 3.90 -38.25 12.75
N GLY A 33 2.96 -37.41 13.20
CA GLY A 33 2.94 -36.96 14.58
C GLY A 33 2.28 -35.62 14.80
N ALA A 34 2.75 -34.93 15.84
CA ALA A 34 2.27 -33.62 16.22
C ALA A 34 3.45 -32.72 16.59
N THR A 35 3.35 -31.44 16.28
CA THR A 35 4.35 -30.44 16.65
C THR A 35 3.69 -29.11 16.98
N THR A 36 4.35 -28.31 17.82
CA THR A 36 3.89 -26.97 18.15
C THR A 36 4.89 -25.95 17.63
N MET A 37 4.41 -25.01 16.82
CA MET A 37 5.20 -23.89 16.30
C MET A 37 4.73 -22.58 16.92
N ARG A 38 5.70 -21.70 17.20
CA ARG A 38 5.44 -20.30 17.52
C ARG A 38 5.44 -19.51 16.23
N LEU A 39 4.33 -18.83 15.96
CA LEU A 39 4.13 -18.03 14.76
C LEU A 39 4.13 -16.55 15.16
N ASP A 40 5.17 -16.16 15.89
CA ASP A 40 5.35 -14.79 16.36
C ASP A 40 5.65 -13.89 15.14
N GLY A 41 4.96 -12.76 15.02
CA GLY A 41 5.20 -11.79 13.94
C GLY A 41 4.58 -12.15 12.58
N ALA A 42 3.49 -12.92 12.55
CA ALA A 42 2.74 -13.15 11.31
C ALA A 42 2.18 -11.84 10.75
N ILE A 43 2.56 -11.51 9.52
CA ILE A 43 2.14 -10.28 8.84
C ILE A 43 1.03 -10.51 7.81
N TYR A 44 0.68 -11.77 7.55
CA TYR A 44 -0.38 -12.15 6.62
C TYR A 44 -1.62 -12.60 7.36
N ARG A 45 -2.78 -12.25 6.81
CA ARG A 45 -4.05 -12.84 7.21
C ARG A 45 -4.04 -14.30 6.81
N ASN A 46 -4.53 -15.15 7.70
CA ASN A 46 -4.77 -16.56 7.45
C ASN A 46 -3.63 -17.33 6.73
N PRO A 47 -2.42 -17.38 7.31
CA PRO A 47 -1.27 -18.00 6.67
C PRO A 47 -1.51 -19.49 6.40
N ILE A 48 -0.94 -19.99 5.30
CA ILE A 48 -1.00 -21.41 4.94
C ILE A 48 0.18 -22.13 5.59
N ALA A 49 -0.10 -23.22 6.29
CA ALA A 49 0.90 -24.20 6.70
C ALA A 49 0.95 -25.33 5.68
N THR A 50 2.12 -25.57 5.11
CA THR A 50 2.37 -26.64 4.14
C THR A 50 3.26 -27.70 4.76
N LEU A 51 2.72 -28.92 4.89
CA LEU A 51 3.48 -30.13 5.18
C LEU A 51 4.05 -30.66 3.85
N THR A 52 5.34 -30.94 3.79
CA THR A 52 5.97 -31.68 2.70
C THR A 52 6.58 -32.96 3.28
N VAL A 53 6.21 -34.12 2.73
CA VAL A 53 6.80 -35.41 3.11
C VAL A 53 7.56 -36.01 1.93
N LYS A 54 8.61 -36.77 2.21
CA LYS A 54 9.46 -37.41 1.19
C LYS A 54 9.77 -38.86 1.57
N ASN A 55 9.75 -39.76 0.59
CA ASN A 55 10.09 -41.17 0.78
C ASN A 55 11.55 -41.49 0.40
N GLU A 56 11.95 -42.76 0.55
CA GLU A 56 13.32 -43.24 0.27
C GLU A 56 13.76 -43.07 -1.19
N THR A 57 12.83 -43.16 -2.14
CA THR A 57 13.10 -42.96 -3.58
C THR A 57 13.17 -41.48 -3.97
N GLY A 58 12.82 -40.59 -3.04
CA GLY A 58 12.86 -39.14 -3.20
C GLY A 58 11.57 -38.51 -3.73
N GLU A 59 10.50 -39.28 -3.85
CA GLU A 59 9.16 -38.76 -4.20
C GLU A 59 8.60 -37.94 -3.05
N THR A 60 7.86 -36.87 -3.38
CA THR A 60 7.29 -35.94 -2.41
C THR A 60 5.78 -35.85 -2.50
N ALA A 61 5.14 -35.58 -1.36
CA ALA A 61 3.72 -35.24 -1.28
C ALA A 61 3.52 -34.04 -0.34
N THR A 62 2.51 -33.22 -0.62
CA THR A 62 2.20 -32.02 0.17
C THR A 62 0.78 -32.03 0.72
N ALA A 63 0.58 -31.35 1.84
CA ALA A 63 -0.74 -31.07 2.40
C ALA A 63 -0.76 -29.66 3.01
N ASP A 64 -1.83 -28.91 2.73
CA ASP A 64 -1.97 -27.52 3.17
C ASP A 64 -3.11 -27.36 4.17
N VAL A 65 -2.89 -26.50 5.17
CA VAL A 65 -3.92 -26.06 6.12
C VAL A 65 -3.87 -24.54 6.23
N THR A 66 -5.01 -23.89 6.01
CA THR A 66 -5.18 -22.47 6.29
C THR A 66 -5.36 -22.27 7.80
N ILE A 67 -4.52 -21.42 8.38
CA ILE A 67 -4.60 -21.07 9.80
C ILE A 67 -5.58 -19.91 9.93
N GLU A 68 -6.59 -20.00 10.79
CA GLU A 68 -7.41 -18.82 11.11
C GLU A 68 -6.57 -17.85 11.96
N TRP A 69 -6.11 -16.78 11.33
CA TRP A 69 -5.28 -15.76 11.97
C TRP A 69 -5.69 -14.38 11.46
N PRO A 70 -6.54 -13.65 12.20
CA PRO A 70 -6.95 -12.31 11.80
C PRO A 70 -5.80 -11.32 11.99
N CYS A 71 -5.77 -10.30 11.14
CA CYS A 71 -4.93 -9.13 11.36
C CYS A 71 -5.37 -8.39 12.64
N GLN A 72 -4.42 -7.77 13.34
CA GLN A 72 -4.72 -6.92 14.50
C GLN A 72 -5.58 -5.71 14.12
N TYR A 73 -5.35 -5.18 12.92
CA TYR A 73 -6.08 -4.06 12.34
C TYR A 73 -6.77 -4.49 11.05
N SER A 74 -7.87 -3.82 10.71
CA SER A 74 -8.60 -4.00 9.45
C SER A 74 -8.25 -2.88 8.46
N TYR A 75 -8.40 -3.16 7.17
CA TYR A 75 -8.30 -2.09 6.18
C TYR A 75 -9.57 -1.25 6.18
N PHE A 76 -9.45 0.02 5.78
CA PHE A 76 -10.61 0.90 5.66
C PHE A 76 -11.47 0.65 4.41
N PHE A 77 -11.11 -0.35 3.60
CA PHE A 77 -11.73 -0.66 2.32
C PHE A 77 -11.81 -2.17 2.09
N LEU A 78 -12.64 -2.56 1.11
CA LEU A 78 -12.79 -3.93 0.63
C LEU A 78 -12.61 -3.98 -0.90
N PRO A 79 -12.12 -5.09 -1.48
CA PRO A 79 -11.56 -6.25 -0.78
C PRO A 79 -10.27 -5.90 -0.03
N GLU A 80 -10.01 -6.55 1.10
CA GLU A 80 -8.77 -6.33 1.85
C GLU A 80 -7.59 -7.06 1.18
N PRO A 81 -6.39 -6.46 1.16
CA PRO A 81 -5.14 -7.16 0.84
C PRO A 81 -4.89 -8.37 1.75
N ALA A 82 -4.19 -9.39 1.23
CA ALA A 82 -3.78 -10.56 2.02
C ALA A 82 -2.83 -10.21 3.18
N ALA A 83 -1.95 -9.23 2.98
CA ALA A 83 -1.05 -8.73 4.01
C ALA A 83 -1.77 -7.80 4.97
N CYS A 84 -1.50 -7.92 6.26
CA CYS A 84 -2.13 -7.12 7.30
C CYS A 84 -1.72 -5.64 7.23
N PRO A 85 -2.62 -4.70 7.59
CA PRO A 85 -2.22 -3.31 7.73
C PRO A 85 -1.29 -3.14 8.93
N LEU A 86 -0.34 -2.22 8.80
CA LEU A 86 0.65 -1.93 9.84
C LEU A 86 0.02 -1.27 11.07
N GLY A 87 -1.09 -0.55 10.86
CA GLY A 87 -1.80 0.21 11.89
C GLY A 87 -3.25 0.52 11.49
N PRO A 88 -4.01 1.18 12.36
CA PRO A 88 -5.33 1.71 11.99
C PRO A 88 -5.19 2.79 10.90
N PRO A 89 -6.27 3.07 10.14
CA PRO A 89 -6.25 4.15 9.16
C PRO A 89 -6.09 5.51 9.85
N THR A 90 -5.32 6.39 9.21
CA THR A 90 -5.20 7.80 9.56
C THR A 90 -6.27 8.58 8.82
N VAL A 91 -7.21 9.18 9.57
CA VAL A 91 -8.18 10.14 9.03
C VAL A 91 -7.49 11.48 8.84
N THR A 92 -7.61 12.07 7.65
CA THR A 92 -6.86 13.28 7.31
C THR A 92 -7.70 14.22 6.45
N ASP A 93 -7.61 15.52 6.72
CA ASP A 93 -8.17 16.52 5.80
C ASP A 93 -7.40 16.45 4.49
N ALA A 94 -8.12 16.51 3.38
CA ALA A 94 -7.57 16.31 2.05
C ALA A 94 -8.15 17.30 1.04
N ALA A 95 -7.42 17.51 -0.05
CA ALA A 95 -7.91 18.22 -1.21
C ALA A 95 -7.41 17.55 -2.48
N GLN A 96 -8.22 17.50 -3.54
CA GLN A 96 -7.85 16.91 -4.82
C GLN A 96 -8.12 17.87 -5.97
N GLN A 97 -7.22 17.90 -6.95
CA GLN A 97 -7.41 18.63 -8.19
C GLN A 97 -7.04 17.75 -9.39
N GLU A 98 -7.92 17.74 -10.39
CA GLU A 98 -7.71 17.02 -11.65
C GLU A 98 -6.88 17.85 -12.63
N PHE A 99 -6.03 17.16 -13.40
CA PHE A 99 -5.19 17.71 -14.46
C PHE A 99 -5.38 16.88 -15.73
N GLU A 100 -4.92 17.38 -16.88
CA GLU A 100 -5.07 16.67 -18.16
C GLU A 100 -4.40 15.30 -18.12
N ASN A 101 -3.23 15.20 -17.50
CA ASN A 101 -2.41 13.99 -17.47
C ASN A 101 -2.24 13.39 -16.06
N GLY A 102 -3.15 13.68 -15.14
CA GLY A 102 -3.10 13.13 -13.79
C GLY A 102 -3.91 13.93 -12.77
N ARG A 103 -3.48 13.86 -11.51
CA ARG A 103 -4.11 14.58 -10.40
C ARG A 103 -3.08 14.96 -9.34
N MET A 104 -3.40 15.97 -8.54
CA MET A 104 -2.73 16.20 -7.26
C MET A 104 -3.68 15.91 -6.10
N LEU A 105 -3.13 15.35 -5.03
CA LEU A 105 -3.83 15.08 -3.78
C LEU A 105 -3.02 15.65 -2.62
N TRP A 106 -3.60 16.61 -1.90
CA TRP A 106 -3.04 17.16 -0.67
C TRP A 106 -3.60 16.39 0.53
N LEU A 107 -2.75 16.11 1.51
CA LEU A 107 -3.09 15.42 2.75
C LEU A 107 -2.49 16.20 3.93
N ALA A 108 -3.33 16.53 4.92
CA ALA A 108 -2.93 17.31 6.09
C ALA A 108 -1.90 16.56 6.94
N VAL A 109 -2.11 15.26 7.09
CA VAL A 109 -1.24 14.31 7.78
C VAL A 109 -1.22 12.97 7.04
N VAL A 110 -0.04 12.37 6.92
CA VAL A 110 0.19 11.02 6.39
C VAL A 110 1.11 10.24 7.31
N GLY A 111 0.88 8.93 7.38
CA GLY A 111 1.65 8.02 8.23
C GLY A 111 1.27 8.09 9.71
N GLY A 112 1.13 6.90 10.33
CA GLY A 112 0.70 6.75 11.72
C GLY A 112 1.70 7.29 12.72
N ASP A 113 2.54 6.43 13.29
CA ASP A 113 3.48 6.83 14.36
C ASP A 113 4.61 7.76 13.87
N THR A 114 4.92 7.75 12.57
CA THR A 114 5.90 8.63 11.92
C THR A 114 5.21 9.69 11.06
N ALA A 115 4.19 10.35 11.61
CA ALA A 115 3.35 11.30 10.89
C ALA A 115 4.14 12.43 10.24
N VAL A 116 3.89 12.63 8.93
CA VAL A 116 4.39 13.75 8.13
C VAL A 116 3.20 14.63 7.76
N TYR A 117 3.39 15.94 7.78
CA TYR A 117 2.31 16.91 7.63
C TYR A 117 2.37 17.62 6.29
N ARG A 118 1.21 18.07 5.80
CA ARG A 118 1.06 18.96 4.65
C ARG A 118 1.76 18.44 3.40
N GLN A 119 1.34 17.27 2.93
CA GLN A 119 1.97 16.57 1.82
C GLN A 119 1.12 16.66 0.55
N ILE A 120 1.76 16.83 -0.60
CA ILE A 120 1.14 16.81 -1.93
C ILE A 120 1.66 15.61 -2.70
N LEU A 121 0.74 14.71 -3.05
CA LEU A 121 0.97 13.62 -3.98
C LEU A 121 0.69 14.10 -5.39
N VAL A 122 1.69 13.99 -6.26
CA VAL A 122 1.57 14.17 -7.71
C VAL A 122 1.37 12.79 -8.33
N LEU A 123 0.19 12.53 -8.89
CA LEU A 123 -0.21 11.24 -9.45
C LEU A 123 -0.38 11.38 -10.97
N GLY A 124 0.58 10.87 -11.74
CA GLY A 124 0.52 10.91 -13.21
C GLY A 124 -0.26 9.73 -13.80
N ASN A 125 -0.91 9.93 -14.95
CA ASN A 125 -1.59 8.87 -15.70
C ASN A 125 -0.65 7.77 -16.21
N ASP A 126 0.66 7.98 -16.14
CA ASP A 126 1.71 6.99 -16.40
C ASP A 126 1.90 5.97 -15.25
N GLY A 127 1.06 6.02 -14.22
CA GLY A 127 1.16 5.15 -13.05
C GLY A 127 2.33 5.48 -12.14
N ARG A 128 2.93 6.68 -12.26
CA ARG A 128 4.05 7.13 -11.42
C ARG A 128 3.62 8.26 -10.50
N TRP A 129 4.04 8.16 -9.24
CA TRP A 129 3.75 9.16 -8.21
C TRP A 129 5.01 9.74 -7.58
N GLN A 130 4.88 10.96 -7.06
CA GLN A 130 5.91 11.68 -6.32
C GLN A 130 5.28 12.49 -5.18
N LEU A 131 6.02 12.62 -4.08
CA LEU A 131 5.64 13.40 -2.89
C LEU A 131 6.36 14.74 -2.87
N TYR A 132 5.63 15.80 -2.50
CA TYR A 132 6.17 17.14 -2.31
C TYR A 132 5.61 17.75 -1.02
N ASP A 133 6.43 18.52 -0.31
CA ASP A 133 5.99 19.32 0.83
C ASP A 133 5.13 20.50 0.36
N ASP A 134 3.96 20.70 0.96
CA ASP A 134 3.17 21.91 0.79
C ASP A 134 3.74 23.06 1.64
N THR A 135 4.69 23.75 1.03
CA THR A 135 5.34 24.93 1.59
C THR A 135 4.61 26.24 1.27
N TRP A 136 3.42 26.21 0.65
CA TRP A 136 2.69 27.44 0.34
C TRP A 136 2.13 28.08 1.62
N SER A 137 2.22 29.40 1.70
CA SER A 137 1.61 30.21 2.76
C SER A 137 0.74 31.32 2.20
N SER A 138 -0.17 31.86 3.01
CA SER A 138 -1.05 32.96 2.60
C SER A 138 -0.31 34.28 2.30
N ALA A 139 0.98 34.37 2.63
CA ALA A 139 1.84 35.50 2.27
C ALA A 139 2.32 35.43 0.81
N GLU A 140 2.23 34.28 0.16
CA GLU A 140 2.65 34.05 -1.21
C GLU A 140 1.50 34.26 -2.20
N PRO A 141 1.80 34.66 -3.46
CA PRO A 141 0.80 34.71 -4.52
C PRO A 141 0.07 33.36 -4.65
N ARG A 142 -1.25 33.42 -4.88
CA ARG A 142 -2.07 32.21 -5.09
C ARG A 142 -1.75 31.57 -6.44
N ASP A 143 -1.57 32.41 -7.45
CA ASP A 143 -1.37 32.09 -8.85
C ASP A 143 -0.29 33.00 -9.47
N ASP A 144 0.10 32.71 -10.70
CA ASP A 144 0.95 33.56 -11.51
C ASP A 144 0.14 34.19 -12.65
N PRO A 145 -0.12 35.52 -12.62
CA PRO A 145 -0.94 36.18 -13.64
C PRO A 145 -0.29 36.23 -15.03
N SER A 146 1.00 35.90 -15.16
CA SER A 146 1.66 35.77 -16.47
C SER A 146 1.31 34.47 -17.20
N LEU A 147 0.78 33.48 -16.47
CA LEU A 147 0.37 32.19 -17.01
C LEU A 147 -1.11 32.21 -17.37
N THR A 148 -1.40 32.20 -18.67
CA THR A 148 -2.77 32.14 -19.19
C THR A 148 -3.14 30.70 -19.55
N PRO A 149 -4.12 30.06 -18.89
CA PRO A 149 -4.54 28.72 -19.24
C PRO A 149 -5.25 28.71 -20.61
N PRO A 150 -5.17 27.61 -21.38
CA PRO A 150 -6.01 27.39 -22.55
C PRO A 150 -7.50 27.37 -22.20
N GLU A 151 -8.35 27.46 -23.23
CA GLU A 151 -9.81 27.40 -23.06
C GLU A 151 -10.24 26.11 -22.35
N GLY A 152 -11.11 26.25 -21.35
CA GLY A 152 -11.62 25.12 -20.57
C GLY A 152 -10.66 24.57 -19.51
N LEU A 153 -9.45 25.13 -19.39
CA LEU A 153 -8.44 24.72 -18.42
C LEU A 153 -8.19 25.82 -17.39
N SER A 154 -7.44 25.51 -16.34
CA SER A 154 -7.14 26.45 -15.26
C SER A 154 -5.72 26.29 -14.75
N GLN A 155 -5.16 27.38 -14.25
CA GLN A 155 -3.93 27.35 -13.46
C GLN A 155 -4.25 26.80 -12.05
N PRO A 156 -3.54 25.79 -11.56
CA PRO A 156 -3.66 25.38 -10.16
C PRO A 156 -3.21 26.51 -9.22
N ILE A 157 -3.86 26.64 -8.06
CA ILE A 157 -3.60 27.72 -7.11
C ILE A 157 -3.00 27.19 -5.80
N ARG A 158 -2.46 28.10 -4.98
CA ARG A 158 -1.94 27.80 -3.63
C ARG A 158 -0.91 26.66 -3.63
N GLY A 159 -1.06 25.65 -2.77
CA GLY A 159 -0.12 24.54 -2.63
C GLY A 159 0.12 23.79 -3.93
N PHE A 160 -0.96 23.36 -4.60
CA PHE A 160 -0.87 22.72 -5.92
C PHE A 160 -0.25 23.66 -6.96
N GLY A 161 -0.66 24.94 -6.96
CA GLY A 161 -0.09 25.96 -7.82
C GLY A 161 1.40 26.17 -7.63
N LYS A 162 1.86 26.18 -6.38
CA LYS A 162 3.28 26.33 -6.03
C LYS A 162 4.08 25.12 -6.52
N VAL A 163 3.65 23.89 -6.19
CA VAL A 163 4.33 22.67 -6.67
C VAL A 163 4.40 22.67 -8.19
N TRP A 164 3.29 22.93 -8.87
CA TRP A 164 3.20 22.96 -10.33
C TRP A 164 4.05 24.06 -10.98
N ARG A 165 4.12 25.27 -10.42
CA ARG A 165 4.94 26.36 -10.99
C ARG A 165 6.42 26.20 -10.70
N THR A 166 6.78 25.68 -9.53
CA THR A 166 8.17 25.55 -9.07
C THR A 166 8.88 24.35 -9.70
N HIS A 167 8.16 23.26 -9.96
CA HIS A 167 8.71 22.01 -10.48
C HIS A 167 8.30 21.82 -11.94
N GLU A 168 9.22 22.14 -12.85
CA GLU A 168 8.95 22.06 -14.29
C GLU A 168 8.58 20.64 -14.72
N GLU A 169 9.18 19.61 -14.11
CA GLU A 169 8.85 18.21 -14.38
C GLU A 169 7.40 17.88 -14.01
N VAL A 170 6.87 18.47 -12.94
CA VAL A 170 5.46 18.29 -12.54
C VAL A 170 4.54 18.99 -13.53
N ARG A 171 4.87 20.22 -13.93
CA ARG A 171 4.11 20.97 -14.92
C ARG A 171 4.04 20.26 -16.25
N GLN A 172 5.19 19.81 -16.77
CA GLN A 172 5.26 19.10 -18.04
C GLN A 172 4.50 17.76 -17.95
N LYS A 173 4.58 17.08 -16.81
CA LYS A 173 3.93 15.80 -16.59
C LYS A 173 2.41 15.90 -16.53
N LEU A 174 1.86 16.83 -15.73
CA LEU A 174 0.43 16.94 -15.50
C LEU A 174 -0.30 17.81 -16.53
N SER A 175 0.41 18.75 -17.17
CA SER A 175 -0.17 19.84 -17.97
C SER A 175 -1.12 20.70 -17.12
N TRP A 176 -2.19 21.29 -17.67
CA TRP A 176 -3.06 22.21 -16.93
C TRP A 176 -4.10 21.49 -16.08
N ALA A 177 -4.64 22.21 -15.09
CA ALA A 177 -5.77 21.70 -14.31
C ALA A 177 -7.05 21.71 -15.15
N THR A 178 -7.84 20.65 -15.04
CA THR A 178 -9.12 20.48 -15.74
C THR A 178 -10.33 20.79 -14.86
N GLY A 179 -10.10 20.98 -13.55
CA GLY A 179 -11.13 21.31 -12.59
C GLY A 179 -10.60 22.11 -11.41
N SER A 180 -11.52 22.56 -10.55
CA SER A 180 -11.18 23.20 -9.28
C SER A 180 -10.74 22.17 -8.24
N GLU A 181 -9.97 22.64 -7.26
CA GLU A 181 -9.64 21.90 -6.06
C GLU A 181 -10.91 21.56 -5.25
N GLN A 182 -11.01 20.31 -4.82
CA GLN A 182 -12.13 19.78 -4.03
C GLN A 182 -11.61 19.28 -2.69
N GLY A 183 -12.07 19.91 -1.60
CA GLY A 183 -11.77 19.48 -0.23
C GLY A 183 -12.64 18.31 0.20
N PHE A 184 -12.05 17.34 0.92
CA PHE A 184 -12.74 16.17 1.46
C PHE A 184 -11.97 15.59 2.65
N THR A 185 -12.52 14.56 3.30
CA THR A 185 -11.79 13.78 4.31
C THR A 185 -11.31 12.49 3.65
N SER A 186 -10.01 12.23 3.72
CA SER A 186 -9.38 11.02 3.20
C SER A 186 -8.97 10.08 4.33
N LEU A 187 -8.64 8.85 3.95
CA LEU A 187 -8.10 7.79 4.78
C LEU A 187 -6.77 7.36 4.17
N TRP A 188 -5.73 7.32 5.01
CA TRP A 188 -4.39 6.82 4.68
C TRP A 188 -4.07 5.61 5.54
N GLN A 189 -3.56 4.53 4.97
CA GLN A 189 -3.16 3.36 5.75
C GLN A 189 -1.94 2.65 5.19
N TRP A 190 -1.00 2.31 6.07
CA TRP A 190 0.19 1.54 5.71
C TRP A 190 -0.10 0.04 5.67
N HIS A 191 0.48 -0.62 4.68
CA HIS A 191 0.54 -2.06 4.51
C HIS A 191 1.77 -2.61 5.26
N THR A 192 1.67 -3.78 5.91
CA THR A 192 2.85 -4.45 6.51
C THR A 192 3.65 -5.18 5.44
N GLN A 193 4.86 -4.69 5.14
CA GLN A 193 5.70 -5.25 4.07
C GLN A 193 7.08 -5.65 4.62
N GLU A 194 7.61 -6.79 4.18
CA GLU A 194 8.93 -7.31 4.61
C GLU A 194 10.13 -6.72 3.86
N SER A 195 9.86 -6.01 2.77
CA SER A 195 10.85 -5.53 1.82
C SER A 195 10.40 -4.21 1.24
N ILE A 196 11.34 -3.45 0.68
CA ILE A 196 11.00 -2.35 -0.21
C ILE A 196 10.36 -2.86 -1.51
N PRO A 197 9.46 -2.07 -2.13
CA PRO A 197 9.01 -0.75 -1.68
C PRO A 197 7.94 -0.80 -0.57
N SER A 198 7.84 0.26 0.23
CA SER A 198 6.71 0.46 1.15
C SER A 198 5.40 0.58 0.37
N ILE A 199 4.29 0.10 0.94
CA ILE A 199 2.96 0.20 0.33
C ILE A 199 2.01 0.99 1.24
N ALA A 200 1.33 1.98 0.68
CA ALA A 200 0.26 2.71 1.33
C ALA A 200 -1.03 2.69 0.50
N TYR A 201 -2.16 2.75 1.18
CA TYR A 201 -3.48 2.90 0.56
C TYR A 201 -4.07 4.26 0.91
N VAL A 202 -4.67 4.92 -0.08
CA VAL A 202 -5.25 6.26 0.07
C VAL A 202 -6.62 6.33 -0.58
N GLN A 203 -7.60 6.91 0.10
CA GLN A 203 -8.92 7.18 -0.46
C GLN A 203 -8.93 8.50 -1.26
N LEU A 204 -9.46 8.46 -2.48
CA LEU A 204 -9.69 9.63 -3.33
C LEU A 204 -11.05 10.28 -3.07
N VAL A 205 -11.26 11.47 -3.63
CA VAL A 205 -12.50 12.26 -3.46
C VAL A 205 -13.76 11.52 -3.95
N ASP A 206 -13.61 10.58 -4.90
CA ASP A 206 -14.69 9.77 -5.45
C ASP A 206 -14.94 8.46 -4.68
N GLY A 207 -14.22 8.26 -3.57
CA GLY A 207 -14.32 7.09 -2.71
C GLY A 207 -13.48 5.89 -3.17
N ARG A 208 -12.87 5.94 -4.36
CA ARG A 208 -11.94 4.88 -4.82
C ARG A 208 -10.66 4.91 -4.00
N VAL A 209 -10.02 3.75 -3.92
CA VAL A 209 -8.74 3.58 -3.22
C VAL A 209 -7.63 3.40 -4.23
N ILE A 210 -6.49 4.04 -3.98
CA ILE A 210 -5.25 3.81 -4.72
C ILE A 210 -4.22 3.14 -3.84
N GLU A 211 -3.40 2.30 -4.45
CA GLU A 211 -2.18 1.77 -3.88
C GLU A 211 -0.99 2.64 -4.31
N LEU A 212 -0.14 3.00 -3.35
CA LEU A 212 1.12 3.71 -3.55
C LEU A 212 2.26 2.79 -3.17
N ALA A 213 3.05 2.35 -4.15
CA ALA A 213 4.29 1.62 -3.91
C ALA A 213 5.47 2.60 -3.98
N GLY A 214 6.22 2.72 -2.89
CA GLY A 214 7.43 3.54 -2.80
C GLY A 214 7.51 4.35 -1.50
N ASP A 215 8.64 5.02 -1.32
CA ASP A 215 8.85 5.99 -0.24
C ASP A 215 9.20 7.35 -0.88
N GLY A 216 8.27 8.30 -0.81
CA GLY A 216 8.36 9.61 -1.47
C GLY A 216 8.23 9.60 -3.02
N SER A 217 8.41 8.46 -3.69
CA SER A 217 8.10 8.29 -5.11
C SER A 217 7.99 6.82 -5.50
N GLY A 218 7.27 6.52 -6.58
CA GLY A 218 7.21 5.16 -7.11
C GLY A 218 6.02 4.91 -8.04
N GLY A 219 5.44 3.71 -7.94
CA GLY A 219 4.29 3.28 -8.74
C GLY A 219 2.97 3.49 -8.01
N TRP A 220 1.91 3.86 -8.72
CA TRP A 220 0.56 3.88 -8.18
C TRP A 220 -0.45 3.23 -9.12
N SER A 221 -1.51 2.67 -8.55
CA SER A 221 -2.62 2.07 -9.28
C SER A 221 -3.90 2.19 -8.47
N TYR A 222 -5.06 2.02 -9.13
CA TYR A 222 -6.30 1.79 -8.41
C TYR A 222 -6.28 0.41 -7.75
N TRP A 223 -6.79 0.34 -6.53
CA TRP A 223 -7.01 -0.94 -5.86
C TRP A 223 -8.30 -1.58 -6.38
N GLU A 224 -8.15 -2.63 -7.19
CA GLU A 224 -9.27 -3.32 -7.85
C GLU A 224 -9.35 -4.83 -7.52
N SER A 225 -8.33 -5.42 -6.88
CA SER A 225 -8.30 -6.86 -6.59
C SER A 225 -7.62 -7.18 -5.26
N GLY A 226 -8.32 -7.88 -4.37
CA GLY A 226 -7.72 -8.57 -3.24
C GLY A 226 -7.11 -9.88 -3.71
N GLU A 227 -5.87 -9.82 -4.19
CA GLU A 227 -5.00 -11.00 -4.29
C GLU A 227 -4.15 -11.15 -3.03
#